data_AF-A0A8S2VNK3-F1
#
_entry.id   AF-A0A8S2VNK3-F1
#
_cell.length_a   1.000
_cell.length_b   1.000
_cell.length_c   1.000
_cell.angle_alpha   90.00
_cell.angle_beta   90.00
_cell.angle_gamma   90.00
#
_symmetry.space_group_name_H-M   'P 1'
#
loop_
_entity.id
_entity.type
_entity.pdbx_description
1 polymer ?
#
loop_
_entity_poly.entity_id
_entity_poly.type
_entity_poly.pdbx_seq_one_letter_code
_entity_poly.pdbx_strand_id
1 'polypeptide(L)'
;MAVGVEKAAALCCFLTPQYQNSMNCQRELQCAADKRLIIIPCRLSPNWTPSDWLSIILAGILYLDFTDINDSNFDIKANELYNAIQTRIGSQMNLSALNTNVTPTTTADLDTSM
;
A
#
# COMPACT_ATOMS: atom_id res chain seq x y z
N MET A 1 3.76 -3.82 18.91
CA MET A 1 4.62 -3.10 17.96
C MET A 1 3.97 -3.12 16.59
N ALA A 2 3.16 -2.10 16.29
CA ALA A 2 2.62 -1.79 14.96
C ALA A 2 2.52 -0.25 14.76
N VAL A 3 3.21 0.50 15.63
CA VAL A 3 3.09 1.96 15.76
C VAL A 3 3.53 2.66 14.49
N GLY A 4 4.52 2.11 13.76
CA GLY A 4 4.98 2.66 12.48
C GLY A 4 3.93 2.59 11.36
N VAL A 5 3.01 1.61 11.42
CA VAL A 5 1.95 1.40 10.43
C VAL A 5 0.66 2.15 10.82
N GLU A 6 0.54 2.60 12.07
CA GLU A 6 -0.70 3.19 12.59
C GLU A 6 -1.09 4.53 11.97
N LYS A 7 -0.13 5.31 11.49
CA LYS A 7 -0.37 6.63 10.87
C LYS A 7 0.26 6.77 9.49
N ALA A 8 0.73 5.68 8.90
CA ALA A 8 1.37 5.71 7.59
C ALA A 8 0.31 5.79 6.48
N ALA A 9 0.58 6.59 5.44
CA ALA A 9 -0.28 6.64 4.24
C ALA A 9 0.02 5.49 3.26
N ALA A 10 1.26 5.00 3.25
CA ALA A 10 1.72 3.90 2.42
C ALA A 10 2.79 3.08 3.16
N LEU A 11 2.90 1.81 2.81
CA LEU A 11 3.93 0.90 3.30
C LEU A 11 4.83 0.46 2.13
N CYS A 12 6.12 0.76 2.22
CA CYS A 12 7.11 0.27 1.25
C CYS A 12 7.74 -1.03 1.77
N CYS A 13 7.57 -2.12 1.02
CA CYS A 13 8.04 -3.45 1.42
C CYS A 13 9.20 -3.88 0.54
N PHE A 14 10.40 -3.95 1.11
CA PHE A 14 11.59 -4.42 0.41
C PHE A 14 11.68 -5.95 0.47
N LEU A 15 11.22 -6.60 -0.59
CA LEU A 15 11.02 -8.04 -0.65
C LEU A 15 12.35 -8.78 -0.87
N THR A 16 12.69 -9.58 0.13
CA THR A 16 13.82 -10.53 0.13
C THR A 16 13.38 -11.84 0.80
N PRO A 17 14.12 -12.95 0.62
CA PRO A 17 13.85 -14.19 1.36
C PRO A 17 13.85 -13.98 2.89
N GLN A 18 14.74 -13.12 3.38
CA GLN A 18 14.84 -12.77 4.81
C GLN A 18 13.61 -12.00 5.29
N TYR A 19 13.06 -11.13 4.44
CA TYR A 19 11.80 -10.43 4.71
C TYR A 19 10.65 -11.43 4.89
N GLN A 20 10.52 -12.43 4.00
CA GLN A 20 9.46 -13.44 4.08
C GLN A 20 9.57 -14.31 5.35
N ASN A 21 10.78 -14.59 5.81
CA ASN A 21 11.02 -15.43 7.00
C ASN A 21 10.93 -14.65 8.32
N SER A 22 10.81 -13.32 8.28
CA SER A 22 10.73 -12.47 9.46
C SER A 22 9.30 -12.33 9.96
N MET A 23 9.03 -12.84 11.15
CA MET A 23 7.72 -12.72 11.81
C MET A 23 7.32 -11.25 12.05
N ASN A 24 8.30 -10.36 12.29
CA ASN A 24 8.01 -8.94 12.48
C ASN A 24 7.53 -8.29 11.17
N CYS A 25 8.21 -8.58 10.06
CA CYS A 25 7.83 -8.07 8.75
C CYS A 25 6.45 -8.60 8.32
N GLN A 26 6.17 -9.88 8.61
CA GLN A 26 4.85 -10.47 8.40
C GLN A 26 3.76 -9.72 9.16
N ARG A 27 3.97 -9.45 10.45
CA ARG A 27 2.97 -8.76 11.28
C ARG A 27 2.72 -7.33 10.83
N GLU A 28 3.76 -6.60 10.45
CA GLU A 28 3.64 -5.23 9.95
C GLU A 28 2.90 -5.18 8.61
N LEU A 29 3.25 -6.08 7.68
CA LEU A 29 2.60 -6.16 6.37
C LEU A 29 1.13 -6.59 6.49
N GLN A 30 0.83 -7.58 7.35
CA GLN A 30 -0.56 -7.97 7.62
C GLN A 30 -1.35 -6.81 8.21
N CYS A 31 -0.80 -6.10 9.20
CA CYS A 31 -1.46 -4.94 9.80
C CYS A 31 -1.73 -3.83 8.78
N ALA A 32 -0.79 -3.58 7.86
CA ALA A 32 -0.97 -2.61 6.78
C ALA A 32 -2.06 -3.05 5.80
N ALA A 33 -2.10 -4.33 5.43
CA ALA A 33 -3.13 -4.90 4.57
C ALA A 33 -4.52 -4.81 5.22
N ASP A 34 -4.63 -5.15 6.51
CA ASP A 34 -5.88 -5.07 7.28
C ASP A 34 -6.41 -3.62 7.35
N LYS A 35 -5.50 -2.65 7.48
CA LYS A 35 -5.80 -1.21 7.46
C LYS A 35 -6.00 -0.63 6.07
N ARG A 36 -5.89 -1.46 5.02
CA ARG A 36 -5.97 -1.05 3.61
C ARG A 36 -5.02 0.08 3.25
N LEU A 37 -3.83 0.07 3.86
CA LEU A 37 -2.77 0.99 3.47
C LEU A 37 -2.32 0.66 2.05
N ILE A 38 -1.79 1.68 1.37
CA ILE A 38 -1.21 1.50 0.06
C ILE A 38 0.10 0.72 0.22
N ILE A 39 0.11 -0.52 -0.24
CA ILE A 39 1.31 -1.37 -0.21
C ILE A 39 2.09 -1.15 -1.51
N ILE A 40 3.39 -0.86 -1.37
CA ILE A 40 4.32 -0.63 -2.48
C ILE A 40 5.44 -1.64 -2.35
N PRO A 41 5.32 -2.79 -3.04
CA PRO A 41 6.31 -3.84 -2.90
C PRO A 41 7.47 -3.61 -3.87
N CYS A 42 8.69 -3.63 -3.33
CA CYS A 42 9.96 -3.42 -4.02
C CYS A 42 10.75 -4.73 -4.01
N ARG A 43 10.96 -5.35 -5.16
CA ARG A 43 11.64 -6.63 -5.30
C ARG A 43 13.16 -6.43 -5.32
N LEU A 44 13.87 -6.91 -4.31
CA LEU A 44 15.34 -6.77 -4.24
C LEU A 44 16.10 -8.05 -4.61
N SER A 45 15.47 -9.23 -4.49
CA SER A 45 16.17 -10.49 -4.74
C SER A 45 15.95 -10.99 -6.18
N PRO A 46 17.01 -11.10 -7.01
CA PRO A 46 16.90 -11.66 -8.35
C PRO A 46 16.52 -13.14 -8.27
N ASN A 47 15.76 -13.65 -9.25
CA ASN A 47 15.37 -15.06 -9.38
C ASN A 47 14.60 -15.69 -8.19
N TRP A 48 14.17 -14.89 -7.20
CA TRP A 48 13.39 -15.37 -6.07
C TRP A 48 11.95 -14.84 -6.13
N THR A 49 10.94 -15.68 -6.02
CA THR A 49 9.54 -15.25 -6.04
C THR A 49 8.92 -15.34 -4.63
N PRO A 50 8.10 -14.35 -4.22
CA PRO A 50 7.33 -14.45 -2.99
C PRO A 50 6.49 -15.73 -2.99
N SER A 51 6.44 -16.41 -1.85
CA SER A 51 5.65 -17.63 -1.68
C SER A 51 4.84 -17.57 -0.38
N ASP A 52 3.96 -18.56 -0.18
CA ASP A 52 3.16 -18.71 1.04
C ASP A 52 2.35 -17.43 1.36
N TRP A 53 2.30 -17.01 2.62
CA TRP A 53 1.60 -15.83 3.12
C TRP A 53 1.91 -14.55 2.33
N LEU A 54 3.16 -14.38 1.89
CA LEU A 54 3.61 -13.16 1.22
C LEU A 54 3.00 -13.07 -0.19
N SER A 55 2.89 -14.21 -0.88
CA SER A 55 2.27 -14.27 -2.22
C SER A 55 0.77 -13.94 -2.18
N ILE A 56 0.09 -14.33 -1.10
CA ILE A 56 -1.35 -14.09 -0.92
C ILE A 56 -1.61 -12.60 -0.69
N ILE A 57 -0.83 -11.96 0.19
CA ILE A 57 -1.00 -10.53 0.50
C ILE A 57 -0.70 -9.66 -0.72
N LEU A 58 0.30 -10.05 -1.53
CA LEU A 58 0.75 -9.28 -2.67
C LEU A 58 0.01 -9.63 -3.97
N ALA A 59 -0.94 -10.56 -3.93
CA ALA A 59 -1.71 -10.97 -5.09
C ALA A 59 -2.43 -9.77 -5.73
N GLY A 60 -2.19 -9.54 -7.02
CA GLY A 60 -2.77 -8.42 -7.77
C GLY A 60 -2.07 -7.07 -7.58
N ILE A 61 -0.98 -7.00 -6.82
CA ILE A 61 -0.19 -5.76 -6.63
C ILE A 61 1.01 -5.78 -7.57
N LEU A 62 1.23 -4.67 -8.29
CA LEU A 62 2.42 -4.49 -9.12
C LEU A 62 3.65 -4.17 -8.27
N TYR A 63 4.73 -4.90 -8.56
CA TYR A 63 6.05 -4.73 -7.94
C TYR A 63 6.87 -3.69 -8.68
N LEU A 64 7.68 -2.95 -7.93
CA LEU A 64 8.82 -2.24 -8.49
C LEU A 64 10.04 -3.16 -8.46
N ASP A 65 10.80 -3.20 -9.54
CA ASP A 65 11.98 -4.05 -9.66
C ASP A 65 13.24 -3.29 -9.22
N PHE A 66 13.85 -3.75 -8.15
CA PHE A 66 15.08 -3.22 -7.57
C PHE A 66 16.21 -4.26 -7.60
N THR A 67 16.06 -5.36 -8.35
CA THR A 67 17.04 -6.46 -8.36
C THR A 67 18.38 -6.07 -8.97
N ASP A 68 18.42 -5.02 -9.79
CA ASP A 68 19.60 -4.47 -10.47
C ASP A 68 20.18 -3.21 -9.79
N ILE A 69 19.73 -2.87 -8.57
CA ILE A 69 20.17 -1.65 -7.89
C ILE A 69 21.68 -1.66 -7.60
N ASN A 70 22.34 -0.56 -7.93
CA ASN A 70 23.75 -0.29 -7.71
C ASN A 70 23.99 1.23 -7.58
N ASP A 71 25.21 1.63 -7.25
CA ASP A 71 25.52 3.05 -6.98
C ASP A 71 25.23 3.97 -8.17
N SER A 72 25.32 3.48 -9.41
CA SER A 72 25.10 4.29 -10.62
C SER A 72 23.62 4.52 -10.95
N ASN A 73 22.72 3.67 -10.45
CA ASN A 73 21.28 3.76 -10.71
C ASN A 73 20.44 4.00 -9.44
N PHE A 74 21.08 4.17 -8.28
CA PHE A 74 20.40 4.37 -7.00
C PHE A 74 19.41 5.54 -7.06
N ASP A 75 19.85 6.70 -7.55
CA ASP A 75 19.00 7.89 -7.65
C ASP A 75 17.82 7.68 -8.60
N ILE A 76 18.03 6.93 -9.68
CA ILE A 76 16.96 6.61 -10.66
C ILE A 76 15.90 5.74 -9.98
N LYS A 77 16.32 4.68 -9.28
CA LYS A 77 15.44 3.77 -8.56
C LYS A 77 14.72 4.45 -7.38
N ALA A 78 15.41 5.36 -6.67
CA ALA A 78 14.81 6.17 -5.61
C ALA A 78 13.72 7.10 -6.16
N ASN A 79 13.97 7.74 -7.31
CA ASN A 79 12.97 8.57 -7.99
C ASN A 79 11.79 7.74 -8.52
N GLU A 80 12.03 6.52 -9.01
CA GLU A 80 10.96 5.59 -9.40
C GLU A 80 10.04 5.26 -8.22
N LEU A 81 10.62 4.96 -7.06
CA LEU A 81 9.86 4.74 -5.82
C LEU A 81 9.05 5.97 -5.43
N TYR A 82 9.68 7.16 -5.46
CA TYR A 82 9.01 8.41 -5.14
C TYR A 82 7.79 8.65 -6.03
N ASN A 83 7.94 8.48 -7.35
CA ASN A 83 6.85 8.65 -8.31
C ASN A 83 5.74 7.61 -8.11
N ALA A 84 6.09 6.37 -7.78
CA ALA A 84 5.12 5.33 -7.47
C ALA A 84 4.31 5.65 -6.20
N ILE A 85 4.97 6.18 -5.16
CA ILE A 85 4.31 6.65 -3.93
C ILE A 85 3.32 7.76 -4.26
N GLN A 86 3.76 8.81 -4.96
CA GLN A 86 2.92 9.94 -5.33
C GLN A 86 1.70 9.52 -6.16
N THR A 87 1.92 8.65 -7.15
CA THR A 87 0.84 8.19 -8.05
C THR A 87 -0.21 7.37 -7.30
N ARG A 88 0.23 6.44 -6.44
CA ARG A 88 -0.70 5.56 -5.71
C ARG A 88 -1.44 6.32 -4.61
N ILE A 89 -0.77 7.20 -3.88
CA ILE A 89 -1.40 8.05 -2.86
C ILE A 89 -2.36 9.06 -3.49
N GLY A 90 -1.94 9.76 -4.54
CA GLY A 90 -2.77 10.75 -5.23
C GLY A 90 -4.04 10.14 -5.81
N SER A 91 -3.96 8.94 -6.37
CA SER A 91 -5.13 8.21 -6.89
C SER A 91 -6.14 7.87 -5.80
N GLN A 92 -5.68 7.46 -4.61
CA GLN A 92 -6.56 7.14 -3.48
C GLN A 92 -7.21 8.39 -2.87
N MET A 93 -6.46 9.49 -2.73
CA MET A 93 -7.01 10.76 -2.22
C MET A 93 -8.11 11.32 -3.13
N ASN A 94 -7.91 11.30 -4.45
CA ASN A 94 -8.91 11.75 -5.41
C ASN A 94 -10.17 10.87 -5.39
N LEU A 95 -10.03 9.55 -5.22
CA LEU A 95 -11.19 8.65 -5.11
C LEU A 95 -12.00 8.92 -3.84
N SER A 96 -11.34 9.18 -2.71
CA SER A 96 -12.03 9.53 -1.46
C SER A 96 -12.76 10.87 -1.53
N ALA A 97 -12.23 11.86 -2.26
CA ALA A 97 -12.87 13.17 -2.43
C ALA A 97 -14.12 13.14 -3.32
N LEU A 98 -14.24 12.15 -4.22
CA LEU A 98 -15.43 11.98 -5.05
C LEU A 98 -16.61 11.35 -4.27
N ASN A 99 -16.34 10.55 -3.24
CA ASN A 99 -17.37 9.86 -2.47
C ASN A 99 -18.07 10.73 -1.40
N THR A 100 -17.55 11.94 -1.11
CA THR A 100 -18.16 12.86 -0.14
C THR A 100 -19.31 13.71 -0.72
N ASN A 101 -19.56 13.64 -2.03
CA ASN A 101 -20.66 14.39 -2.68
C ASN A 101 -21.99 13.62 -2.74
N VAL A 102 -22.09 12.45 -2.11
CA VAL A 102 -23.36 11.69 -2.03
C VAL A 102 -23.93 11.78 -0.61
N THR A 103 -24.34 12.98 -0.21
CA THR A 103 -25.38 13.11 0.82
C THR A 103 -26.68 12.51 0.28
N PRO A 104 -27.29 11.49 0.90
CA PRO A 104 -28.71 11.23 0.69
C PRO A 104 -29.49 12.39 1.32
N THR A 105 -29.64 13.49 0.58
CA THR A 105 -30.70 14.47 0.85
C THR A 105 -32.01 13.81 0.41
N THR A 106 -32.61 13.05 1.31
CA THR A 106 -34.06 12.84 1.28
C THR A 106 -34.60 13.40 2.58
N THR A 107 -34.70 14.73 2.59
CA THR A 107 -35.69 15.46 3.36
C THR A 107 -37.06 14.94 2.91
N ALA A 108 -37.68 14.13 3.76
CA ALA A 108 -39.11 13.87 3.72
C ALA A 108 -39.68 14.33 5.06
N ASP A 109 -39.65 15.65 5.28
CA ASP A 109 -40.58 16.31 6.18
C ASP A 109 -41.91 16.44 5.42
N LEU A 110 -42.88 15.58 5.75
CA LEU A 110 -44.29 15.89 5.61
C LEU A 110 -44.98 15.41 6.89
N ASP A 111 -45.15 16.37 7.80
CA ASP A 111 -46.41 16.68 8.49
C ASP A 111 -47.39 15.53 8.69
N THR A 112 -47.68 15.18 9.95
CA THR A 112 -49.05 15.33 10.48
C THR A 112 -48.99 15.40 12.00
N SER A 113 -49.29 16.60 12.49
CA SER A 113 -49.77 16.87 13.84
C SER A 113 -51.20 16.30 14.00
N MET A 114 -51.42 15.37 14.93
CA MET A 114 -52.61 15.21 15.81
C MET A 114 -52.56 13.90 16.60
#